data_AF-A0A6J4QVZ1-F1
#
_entry.id   AF-A0A6J4QVZ1-F1
#
_cell.length_a   1.000
_cell.length_b   1.000
_cell.length_c   1.000
_cell.angle_alpha   90.00
_cell.angle_beta   90.00
_cell.angle_gamma   90.00
#
_symmetry.space_group_name_H-M   'P 1'
#
loop_
_entity.id
_entity.type
_entity.pdbx_description
1 polymer ?
#
loop_
_entity_poly.entity_id
_entity_poly.type
_entity_poly.pdbx_seq_one_letter_code
_entity_poly.pdbx_strand_id
1 'polypeptide(L)'
;MAKCSGITQAGIPCRGIPIDGSDYCYVHHPGYIEERQRHGSKGGKRAGRGRPSVELARLQGLFEDLAAEVLSGEVERGVGAVVGQLLNGARACVRDALAAREQEELIGRLEALEGALERQKEGHRYGA
;
A
#
# COMPACT_ATOMS: atom_id res chain seq x y z
N MET A 1 -16.49 -27.20 -22.17
CA MET A 1 -15.42 -26.55 -21.38
C MET A 1 -15.86 -26.56 -19.92
N ALA A 2 -15.09 -27.20 -19.04
CA ALA A 2 -15.41 -27.20 -17.61
C ALA A 2 -15.33 -25.76 -17.06
N LYS A 3 -16.24 -25.41 -16.14
CA LYS A 3 -16.26 -24.12 -15.47
C LYS A 3 -15.90 -24.32 -14.02
N CYS A 4 -15.27 -23.31 -13.43
CA CYS A 4 -14.94 -23.31 -12.01
C CYS A 4 -16.20 -23.46 -11.15
N SER A 5 -16.18 -24.39 -10.20
CA SER A 5 -17.24 -24.63 -9.22
C SER A 5 -17.31 -23.57 -8.10
N GLY A 6 -16.46 -22.54 -8.13
CA GLY A 6 -16.42 -21.48 -7.13
C GLY A 6 -17.52 -20.42 -7.33
N ILE A 7 -17.92 -19.78 -6.24
CA ILE A 7 -18.83 -18.63 -6.25
C ILE A 7 -18.01 -17.36 -5.99
N THR A 8 -18.22 -16.34 -6.80
CA THR A 8 -17.52 -15.06 -6.66
C THR A 8 -18.03 -14.25 -5.46
N GLN A 9 -17.33 -13.18 -5.08
CA GLN A 9 -17.79 -12.27 -4.01
C GLN A 9 -19.16 -11.63 -4.28
N ALA A 10 -19.55 -11.50 -5.55
CA ALA A 10 -20.88 -11.00 -5.95
C ALA A 10 -21.99 -12.06 -5.86
N GLY A 11 -21.70 -13.26 -5.32
CA GLY A 11 -22.68 -14.35 -5.17
C GLY A 11 -23.01 -15.10 -6.46
N ILE A 12 -22.35 -14.77 -7.58
CA ILE A 12 -22.59 -15.42 -8.87
C ILE A 12 -21.57 -16.54 -9.18
N PRO A 13 -21.94 -17.55 -9.97
CA PRO A 13 -21.02 -18.62 -10.39
C PRO A 13 -19.79 -18.08 -11.11
N CYS A 14 -18.61 -18.60 -10.77
CA CYS A 14 -17.36 -18.24 -11.40
C CYS A 14 -17.34 -18.70 -12.87
N ARG A 15 -16.96 -17.80 -13.77
CA ARG A 15 -16.79 -18.10 -15.21
C ARG A 15 -15.36 -18.53 -15.57
N GLY A 16 -14.50 -18.68 -14.57
CA GLY A 16 -13.10 -19.07 -14.77
C GLY A 16 -12.95 -20.51 -15.23
N ILE A 17 -11.83 -20.79 -15.91
CA ILE A 17 -11.48 -22.14 -16.35
C ILE A 17 -10.78 -22.85 -15.18
N PRO A 18 -11.21 -24.06 -14.78
CA PRO A 18 -10.52 -24.84 -13.78
C PRO A 18 -9.08 -25.16 -14.21
N ILE A 19 -8.18 -25.27 -13.25
CA ILE A 19 -6.83 -25.77 -13.51
C ILE A 19 -6.87 -27.30 -13.66
N ASP A 20 -5.89 -27.87 -14.35
CA ASP A 20 -5.86 -29.30 -14.65
C ASP A 20 -5.97 -30.16 -13.38
N GLY A 21 -6.90 -31.13 -13.42
CA GLY A 21 -7.14 -32.07 -12.31
C GLY A 21 -7.95 -31.50 -11.13
N SER A 22 -8.55 -30.31 -11.27
CA SER A 22 -9.35 -29.66 -10.23
C SER A 22 -10.66 -29.10 -10.79
N ASP A 23 -11.69 -29.00 -9.94
CA ASP A 23 -12.96 -28.31 -10.24
C ASP A 23 -12.88 -26.78 -10.07
N TYR A 24 -11.77 -26.27 -9.54
CA TYR A 24 -11.55 -24.86 -9.24
C TYR A 24 -10.51 -24.21 -10.14
N CYS A 25 -10.73 -22.95 -10.50
CA CYS A 25 -9.72 -22.11 -11.15
C CYS A 25 -8.66 -21.65 -10.14
N TYR A 26 -7.55 -21.11 -10.63
CA TYR A 26 -6.46 -20.61 -9.79
C TYR A 26 -6.92 -19.68 -8.66
N VAL A 27 -7.97 -18.88 -8.84
CA VAL A 27 -8.49 -17.94 -7.83
C VAL A 27 -9.31 -18.62 -6.73
N HIS A 28 -10.04 -19.69 -7.04
CA HIS A 28 -10.87 -20.41 -6.06
C HIS A 28 -10.23 -21.68 -5.51
N HIS A 29 -9.11 -22.13 -6.09
CA HIS A 29 -8.44 -23.33 -5.65
C HIS A 29 -7.85 -23.16 -4.24
N PRO A 30 -8.14 -24.08 -3.29
CA PRO A 30 -7.69 -23.96 -1.90
C PRO A 30 -6.18 -24.07 -1.76
N GLY A 31 -5.53 -24.96 -2.53
CA GLY A 31 -4.07 -25.15 -2.52
C GLY A 31 -3.24 -23.94 -2.98
N TYR A 32 -3.84 -22.92 -3.60
CA TYR A 32 -3.12 -21.73 -4.07
C TYR A 32 -3.39 -20.47 -3.23
N ILE A 33 -4.10 -20.59 -2.10
CA ILE A 33 -4.43 -19.44 -1.24
C ILE A 33 -3.16 -18.73 -0.77
N GLU A 34 -2.20 -19.47 -0.23
CA GLU A 34 -0.95 -18.91 0.29
C GLU A 34 -0.09 -18.26 -0.79
N GLU A 35 -0.02 -18.88 -1.97
CA GLU A 35 0.71 -18.33 -3.12
C GLU A 35 0.10 -17.00 -3.58
N ARG A 36 -1.23 -16.94 -3.71
CA ARG A 36 -1.95 -15.70 -4.06
C ARG A 36 -1.72 -14.60 -3.04
N GLN A 37 -1.77 -14.91 -1.74
CA GLN A 37 -1.46 -13.95 -0.68
C GLN A 37 -0.01 -13.45 -0.76
N ARG A 38 0.94 -14.35 -1.03
CA ARG A 38 2.36 -14.01 -1.21
C ARG A 38 2.58 -13.12 -2.44
N HIS A 39 1.86 -13.35 -3.54
CA HIS A 39 1.94 -12.52 -4.75
C HIS A 39 1.32 -11.13 -4.54
N GLY A 40 0.16 -11.05 -3.89
CA GLY A 40 -0.47 -9.77 -3.55
C GLY A 40 0.39 -8.90 -2.62
N SER A 41 1.02 -9.51 -1.61
CA SER A 41 1.93 -8.80 -0.70
C SER A 41 3.23 -8.32 -1.38
N LYS A 42 3.74 -9.04 -2.38
CA LYS A 42 4.90 -8.61 -3.18
C LYS A 42 4.56 -7.46 -4.13
N GLY A 43 3.40 -7.49 -4.78
CA GLY A 43 2.92 -6.41 -5.64
C GLY A 43 2.80 -5.07 -4.89
N GLY A 44 2.29 -5.13 -3.66
CA GLY A 44 2.22 -3.97 -2.77
C GLY A 44 3.57 -3.43 -2.30
N LYS A 45 4.65 -4.22 -2.29
CA LYS A 45 5.99 -3.80 -1.83
C LYS A 45 6.92 -3.33 -2.95
N ARG A 46 6.82 -3.89 -4.15
CA ARG A 46 7.69 -3.55 -5.30
C ARG A 46 7.09 -2.49 -6.24
N ALA A 47 5.77 -2.40 -6.32
CA ALA A 47 5.06 -1.42 -7.14
C ALA A 47 4.11 -0.52 -6.33
N GLY A 48 4.09 -0.66 -5.00
CA GLY A 48 3.28 0.15 -4.08
C GLY A 48 3.99 0.42 -2.75
N ARG A 49 3.21 0.89 -1.76
CA ARG A 49 3.31 1.00 -0.27
C ARG A 49 4.67 1.02 0.49
N GLY A 50 5.79 0.59 -0.08
CA GLY A 50 7.12 0.64 0.52
C GLY A 50 8.19 1.27 -0.37
N ARG A 51 7.80 1.88 -1.50
CA ARG A 51 8.76 2.57 -2.38
C ARG A 51 9.33 3.80 -1.67
N PRO A 52 10.66 3.97 -1.62
CA PRO A 52 11.27 5.23 -1.21
C PRO A 52 10.67 6.38 -2.02
N SER A 53 10.21 7.44 -1.34
CA SER A 53 9.68 8.61 -2.03
C SER A 53 10.79 9.25 -2.86
N VAL A 54 10.61 9.27 -4.19
CA VAL A 54 11.55 9.91 -5.13
C VAL A 54 11.74 11.38 -4.77
N GLU A 55 10.67 12.03 -4.31
CA GLU A 55 10.72 13.42 -3.89
C GLU A 55 11.52 13.62 -2.59
N LEU A 56 11.41 12.71 -1.62
CA LEU A 56 12.25 12.77 -0.42
C LEU A 56 13.73 12.58 -0.76
N ALA A 57 14.05 11.70 -1.72
CA ALA A 57 15.42 11.52 -2.20
C ALA A 57 15.95 12.76 -2.93
N ARG A 58 15.12 13.40 -3.78
CA ARG A 58 15.46 14.67 -4.44
C ARG A 58 15.74 15.78 -3.42
N LEU A 59 14.86 15.93 -2.43
CA LEU A 59 15.02 16.94 -1.37
C LEU A 59 16.26 16.67 -0.52
N GLN A 60 16.60 15.41 -0.26
CA GLN A 60 17.84 15.04 0.43
C GLN A 60 19.08 15.50 -0.36
N GLY A 61 19.09 15.29 -1.69
CA GLY A 61 20.18 15.80 -2.54
C GLY A 61 20.34 17.32 -2.44
N LEU A 62 19.23 18.07 -2.51
CA LEU A 62 19.27 19.53 -2.34
C LEU A 62 19.80 19.98 -0.98
N PHE A 63 19.54 19.22 0.08
CA PHE A 63 20.12 19.50 1.41
C PHE A 63 21.63 19.25 1.44
N GLU A 64 22.09 18.18 0.80
CA GLU A 64 23.51 17.83 0.73
C GLU A 64 24.29 18.86 -0.10
N ASP A 65 23.73 19.29 -1.24
CA ASP A 65 24.28 20.34 -2.09
C ASP A 65 24.37 21.67 -1.33
N LEU A 66 23.27 22.11 -0.70
CA LEU A 66 23.26 23.34 0.09
C LEU A 66 24.26 23.29 1.25
N ALA A 67 24.40 22.14 1.91
CA ALA A 67 25.37 21.97 2.98
C ALA A 67 26.81 22.11 2.45
N ALA A 68 27.11 21.53 1.29
CA ALA A 68 28.40 21.66 0.64
C ALA A 68 28.70 23.13 0.27
N GLU A 69 27.73 23.84 -0.32
CA GLU A 69 27.87 25.25 -0.71
C GLU A 69 28.07 26.19 0.49
N VAL A 70 27.39 25.95 1.62
CA VAL A 70 27.59 26.74 2.84
C VAL A 70 28.95 26.45 3.48
N LEU A 71 29.41 25.18 3.42
CA LEU A 71 30.71 24.79 3.98
C LEU A 71 31.89 25.29 3.13
N SER A 72 31.74 25.33 1.79
CA SER A 72 32.75 25.90 0.88
C SER A 72 32.78 27.43 0.94
N GLY A 73 31.72 28.06 1.44
CA GLY A 73 31.55 29.50 1.48
C GLY A 73 31.00 30.10 0.18
N GLU A 74 30.54 29.26 -0.76
CA GLU A 74 29.84 29.69 -1.97
C GLU A 74 28.48 30.33 -1.64
N VAL A 75 27.82 29.85 -0.57
CA VAL A 75 26.58 30.44 -0.05
C VAL A 75 26.80 31.05 1.33
N GLU A 76 26.32 32.27 1.50
CA GLU A 76 26.33 32.96 2.78
C GLU A 76 25.45 32.22 3.81
N ARG A 77 25.92 32.13 5.06
CA ARG A 77 25.24 31.37 6.13
C ARG A 77 23.79 31.81 6.35
N GLY A 78 23.50 33.12 6.28
CA GLY A 78 22.14 33.64 6.43
C GLY A 78 21.21 33.15 5.32
N VAL A 79 21.66 33.23 4.07
CA VAL A 79 20.93 32.71 2.91
C VAL A 79 20.74 31.20 3.03
N GLY A 80 21.81 30.46 3.35
CA GLY A 80 21.75 29.01 3.52
C GLY A 80 20.76 28.57 4.62
N ALA A 81 20.67 29.32 5.71
CA ALA A 81 19.69 29.05 6.76
C ALA A 81 18.25 29.19 6.26
N VAL A 82 17.93 30.26 5.52
CA VAL A 82 16.59 30.50 4.97
C VAL A 82 16.23 29.42 3.93
N VAL A 83 17.15 29.11 3.00
CA VAL A 83 16.93 28.06 2.00
C VAL A 83 16.72 26.71 2.68
N GLY A 84 17.54 26.37 3.68
CA GLY A 84 17.39 25.13 4.45
C GLY A 84 16.04 25.02 5.16
N GLN A 85 15.51 26.12 5.70
CA GLN A 85 14.18 26.16 6.30
C GLN A 85 13.07 25.91 5.27
N LEU A 86 13.15 26.53 4.09
CA LEU A 86 12.17 26.33 3.01
C LEU A 86 12.19 24.89 2.49
N LEU A 87 13.38 24.32 2.28
CA LEU A 87 13.53 22.91 1.89
C LEU A 87 12.98 21.96 2.97
N ASN A 88 13.14 22.31 4.25
CA ASN A 88 12.59 21.51 5.34
C ASN A 88 11.07 21.58 5.37
N GLY A 89 10.48 22.75 5.08
CA GLY A 89 9.03 22.90 4.90
C GLY A 89 8.51 22.03 3.77
N ALA A 90 9.16 22.04 2.60
CA ALA A 90 8.80 21.16 1.48
C ALA A 90 8.88 19.68 1.86
N ARG A 91 9.94 19.28 2.57
CA ARG A 91 10.13 17.90 3.06
C ARG A 91 9.04 17.49 4.05
N ALA A 92 8.62 18.39 4.94
CA ALA A 92 7.52 18.15 5.87
C ALA A 92 6.21 17.89 5.12
N CYS A 93 5.84 18.72 4.13
CA CYS A 93 4.64 18.50 3.33
C CYS A 93 4.61 17.11 2.66
N VAL A 94 5.74 16.67 2.11
CA VAL A 94 5.84 15.34 1.48
C VAL A 94 5.67 14.22 2.51
N ARG A 95 6.30 14.36 3.68
CA ARG A 95 6.17 13.38 4.78
C ARG A 95 4.73 13.31 5.29
N ASP A 96 4.08 14.45 5.48
CA ASP A 96 2.72 14.52 6.01
C ASP A 96 1.72 13.94 5.01
N ALA A 97 1.89 14.20 3.71
CA ALA A 97 1.08 13.58 2.67
C ALA A 97 1.23 12.05 2.64
N LEU A 98 2.45 11.53 2.80
CA LEU A 98 2.69 10.09 2.88
C LEU A 98 2.04 9.48 4.14
N ALA A 99 2.18 10.16 5.29
CA ALA A 99 1.58 9.72 6.54
C ALA A 99 0.04 9.74 6.47
N ALA A 100 -0.56 10.79 5.91
CA ALA A 100 -2.01 10.89 5.72
C ALA A 100 -2.55 9.73 4.87
N ARG A 101 -1.88 9.41 3.76
CA ARG A 101 -2.23 8.27 2.91
C ARG A 101 -2.10 6.93 3.65
N GLU A 102 -1.07 6.77 4.48
CA GLU A 102 -0.92 5.56 5.31
C GLU A 102 -2.05 5.47 6.34
N GLN A 103 -2.45 6.58 6.97
CA GLN A 103 -3.58 6.62 7.91
C GLN A 103 -4.90 6.25 7.22
N GLU A 104 -5.20 6.82 6.04
CA GLU A 104 -6.39 6.48 5.26
C GLU A 104 -6.46 4.97 4.94
N GLU A 105 -5.32 4.37 4.60
CA GLU A 105 -5.25 2.93 4.36
C GLU A 105 -5.50 2.11 5.62
N LEU A 106 -4.91 2.50 6.76
CA LEU A 106 -5.12 1.83 8.04
C LEU A 106 -6.58 1.93 8.48
N ILE A 107 -7.21 3.09 8.30
CA ILE A 107 -8.64 3.31 8.55
C ILE A 107 -9.47 2.35 7.70
N GLY A 108 -9.25 2.30 6.38
CA GLY A 108 -10.00 1.40 5.51
C GLY A 108 -9.82 -0.09 5.87
N ARG A 109 -8.64 -0.49 6.37
CA ARG A 109 -8.41 -1.85 6.88
C ARG A 109 -9.14 -2.13 8.18
N LEU A 110 -9.20 -1.14 9.08
CA LEU A 110 -9.95 -1.25 10.33
C LEU A 110 -11.45 -1.37 10.04
N GLU A 111 -12.01 -0.52 9.20
CA GLU A 111 -13.42 -0.57 8.79
C GLU A 111 -13.77 -1.92 8.15
N ALA A 112 -12.89 -2.47 7.31
CA ALA A 112 -13.11 -3.78 6.70
C ALA A 112 -13.13 -4.92 7.73
N LEU A 113 -12.28 -4.85 8.75
CA LEU A 113 -12.24 -5.81 9.86
C LEU A 113 -13.48 -5.67 10.76
N GLU A 114 -13.85 -4.44 11.11
CA GLU A 114 -15.05 -4.14 11.89
C GLU A 114 -16.30 -4.67 11.20
N GLY A 115 -16.47 -4.40 9.90
CA GLY A 115 -17.58 -4.93 9.12
C GLY A 115 -17.57 -6.46 9.00
N ALA A 116 -16.41 -7.11 8.95
CA ALA A 116 -16.32 -8.56 8.95
C ALA A 116 -16.75 -9.16 10.30
N LEU A 117 -16.34 -8.55 11.41
CA LEU A 117 -16.74 -8.95 12.76
C LEU A 117 -18.24 -8.76 12.98
N GLU A 118 -18.83 -7.68 12.47
CA GLU A 118 -20.26 -7.43 12.57
C GLU A 118 -21.09 -8.49 11.83
N ARG A 119 -20.71 -8.82 10.59
CA ARG A 119 -21.33 -9.94 9.83
C ARG A 119 -21.19 -11.28 10.54
N GLN A 120 -20.05 -11.54 11.19
CA GLN A 120 -19.85 -12.77 11.97
C GLN A 120 -20.79 -12.85 13.18
N LYS A 121 -21.03 -11.73 13.87
CA LYS A 121 -21.98 -11.63 14.99
C LYS A 121 -23.42 -11.85 14.52
N GLU A 122 -23.80 -11.28 13.37
CA GLU A 122 -25.13 -11.48 12.79
C GLU A 122 -25.36 -12.93 12.36
N GLY A 123 -24.36 -13.57 11.74
CA GLY A 123 -24.42 -14.99 11.38
C GLY A 123 -24.60 -15.94 12.58
N HIS A 124 -24.08 -15.56 13.76
CA HIS A 124 -24.31 -16.30 15.02
C HIS A 124 -25.71 -16.09 15.62
N ARG A 125 -26.46 -15.04 15.25
CA ARG A 125 -27.80 -14.76 15.81
C ARG A 125 -28.93 -15.49 15.08
N TYR A 126 -28.71 -15.94 13.84
CA TYR A 126 -29.70 -16.69 13.05
C TYR A 126 -29.47 -18.20 13.04
N GLY A 127 -28.49 -18.70 13.80
CA GLY A 127 -28.23 -20.12 14.02
C GLY A 127 -28.52 -20.52 15.47
N ALA A 128 -29.80 -20.56 15.84
CA ALA A 128 -30.32 -21.23 17.03
C ALA A 128 -31.69 -21.83 16.71
#